data_AF-A0A535PFF8-F1
#
_entry.id   AF-A0A535PFF8-F1
#
_cell.length_a   1.000
_cell.length_b   1.000
_cell.length_c   1.000
_cell.angle_alpha   90.00
_cell.angle_beta   90.00
_cell.angle_gamma   90.00
#
_symmetry.space_group_name_H-M   'P 1'
#
loop_
_entity.id
_entity.type
_entity.pdbx_description
1 polymer ?
#
loop_
_entity_poly.entity_id
_entity_poly.type
_entity_poly.pdbx_seq_one_letter_code
_entity_poly.pdbx_strand_id
1 'polypeptide(L)'
;MTGHRPRAEARRTLGAIALAVGLLGAMAGSAAGQEPVMEIDWAKVAPASGHVVDDAAEVTAGAAGGTFTLVSVQAPSLGTVGYVVRGQVRHHDVAGMAYLEMWSVFADGSRYFSRTLAQTGPQAALTGTSDWRAFELPFYLNGSASPARLEINVVMPGPGTVDVGRLTLVRLDGFTGGLRPDQIVGILGAVVGSTIGILGGLIGWLVARRRARTFVIGAMTVISALGVVLIGGGIVAAIAGQPWGVVALLVIPGAVMATVFRASLPAARRAYAEAELRRMRAMDTP
;
A
#
# COMPACT_ATOMS: atom_id res chain seq x y z
N MET A 1 -6.26 9.80 55.96
CA MET A 1 -5.25 9.58 54.90
C MET A 1 -5.55 8.27 54.20
N THR A 2 -6.06 8.29 52.97
CA THR A 2 -5.87 7.22 51.98
C THR A 2 -6.27 7.77 50.61
N GLY A 3 -5.27 7.85 49.72
CA GLY A 3 -5.27 8.65 48.52
C GLY A 3 -6.12 8.08 47.38
N HIS A 4 -6.83 9.01 46.76
CA HIS A 4 -7.53 8.90 45.50
C HIS A 4 -6.53 8.69 44.34
N ARG A 5 -6.50 7.51 43.69
CA ARG A 5 -5.73 7.26 42.45
C ARG A 5 -6.44 6.45 41.33
N PRO A 6 -7.72 6.69 40.97
CA PRO A 6 -8.29 6.06 39.76
C PRO A 6 -8.01 6.85 38.46
N ARG A 7 -7.50 8.09 38.53
CA ARG A 7 -7.34 8.98 37.36
C ARG A 7 -6.04 8.83 36.56
N ALA A 8 -5.05 8.10 37.10
CA ALA A 8 -3.71 7.99 36.48
C ALA A 8 -3.63 6.88 35.41
N GLU A 9 -4.37 5.79 35.56
CA GLU A 9 -4.34 4.66 34.62
C GLU A 9 -5.16 4.95 33.35
N ALA A 10 -6.30 5.61 33.48
CA ALA A 10 -7.12 6.03 32.34
C ALA A 10 -6.40 7.03 31.41
N ARG A 11 -5.53 7.88 31.96
CA ARG A 11 -4.70 8.82 31.17
C ARG A 11 -3.56 8.13 30.42
N ARG A 12 -3.03 7.01 30.96
CA ARG A 12 -1.99 6.21 30.29
C ARG A 12 -2.54 5.39 29.14
N THR A 13 -3.77 4.87 29.26
CA THR A 13 -4.43 4.13 28.17
C THR A 13 -4.92 5.06 27.05
N LEU A 14 -5.44 6.25 27.38
CA LEU A 14 -5.75 7.29 26.39
C LEU A 14 -4.49 7.78 25.64
N GLY A 15 -3.36 7.91 26.34
CA GLY A 15 -2.06 8.26 25.71
C GLY A 15 -1.54 7.21 24.73
N ALA A 16 -1.75 5.91 25.02
CA ALA A 16 -1.37 4.83 24.12
C ALA A 16 -2.28 4.73 22.87
N ILE A 17 -3.57 5.06 23.01
CA ILE A 17 -4.52 5.10 21.88
C ILE A 17 -4.23 6.30 20.96
N ALA A 18 -3.89 7.47 21.52
CA ALA A 18 -3.47 8.63 20.75
C ALA A 18 -2.14 8.40 20.01
N LEU A 19 -1.23 7.60 20.57
CA LEU A 19 0.05 7.23 19.93
C LEU A 19 -0.14 6.27 18.75
N ALA A 20 -1.08 5.32 18.85
CA ALA A 20 -1.40 4.39 17.77
C ALA A 20 -2.16 5.05 16.61
N VAL A 21 -3.06 5.99 16.90
CA VAL A 21 -3.75 6.81 15.88
C VAL A 21 -2.80 7.85 15.27
N GLY A 22 -1.89 8.42 16.08
CA GLY A 22 -0.86 9.35 15.63
C GLY A 22 0.17 8.71 14.70
N LEU A 23 0.53 7.44 14.91
CA LEU A 23 1.43 6.71 14.00
C LEU A 23 0.80 6.38 12.65
N LEU A 24 -0.54 6.23 12.58
CA LEU A 24 -1.26 6.04 11.32
C LEU A 24 -1.45 7.36 10.55
N GLY A 25 -1.55 8.49 11.26
CA GLY A 25 -1.57 9.83 10.65
C GLY A 25 -0.21 10.32 10.13
N ALA A 26 0.89 9.74 10.60
CA ALA A 26 2.26 10.16 10.25
C ALA A 26 2.82 9.51 8.96
N MET A 27 2.08 8.63 8.29
CA MET A 27 2.48 8.08 6.99
C MET A 27 1.99 8.93 5.80
N ALA A 28 1.32 10.06 6.07
CA ALA A 28 1.13 11.13 5.11
C ALA A 28 2.36 12.05 5.08
N GLY A 29 3.49 11.50 4.66
CA GLY A 29 4.75 12.22 4.44
C GLY A 29 5.71 11.24 3.78
N SER A 30 6.18 11.43 2.55
CA SER A 30 6.39 12.68 1.82
C SER A 30 6.37 12.40 0.31
N ALA A 31 5.45 13.03 -0.43
CA ALA A 31 5.64 13.30 -1.86
C ALA A 31 6.60 14.50 -2.06
N ALA A 32 7.59 14.65 -1.17
CA ALA A 32 8.56 15.73 -1.19
C ALA A 32 9.92 15.16 -1.58
N GLY A 33 10.45 15.62 -2.71
CA GLY A 33 11.89 15.71 -2.90
C GLY A 33 12.56 14.68 -3.80
N GLN A 34 11.87 14.04 -4.74
CA GLN A 34 12.61 13.42 -5.85
C GLN A 34 12.82 14.47 -6.93
N GLU A 35 13.99 15.12 -6.91
CA GLU A 35 14.36 16.04 -7.99
C GLU A 35 14.41 15.30 -9.33
N PRO A 36 13.83 15.86 -10.40
CA PRO A 36 13.88 15.25 -11.71
C PRO A 36 15.33 15.19 -12.19
N VAL A 37 15.78 13.99 -12.57
CA VAL A 37 17.09 13.77 -13.19
C VAL A 37 17.12 14.45 -14.55
N MET A 38 15.99 14.39 -15.24
CA MET A 38 15.83 14.94 -16.57
C MET A 38 14.35 15.20 -16.86
N GLU A 39 14.08 16.28 -17.58
CA GLU A 39 12.79 16.55 -18.19
C GLU A 39 12.94 16.56 -19.72
N ILE A 40 11.95 15.99 -20.41
CA ILE A 40 11.87 16.01 -21.87
C ILE A 40 10.63 16.82 -22.23
N ASP A 41 10.90 18.03 -22.70
CA ASP A 41 9.93 19.02 -23.14
C ASP A 41 9.83 18.97 -24.66
N TRP A 42 8.70 18.50 -25.20
CA TRP A 42 8.54 18.24 -26.62
C TRP A 42 8.61 19.51 -27.47
N ALA A 43 8.30 20.67 -26.89
CA ALA A 43 8.51 21.97 -27.52
C ALA A 43 10.00 22.27 -27.82
N LYS A 44 10.92 21.61 -27.11
CA LYS A 44 12.38 21.79 -27.25
C LYS A 44 13.07 20.60 -27.89
N VAL A 45 12.50 19.40 -27.76
CA VAL A 45 13.07 18.15 -28.25
C VAL A 45 12.01 17.46 -29.10
N ALA A 46 12.23 17.40 -30.42
CA ALA A 46 11.31 16.69 -31.31
C ALA A 46 11.30 15.19 -31.00
N PRO A 47 10.13 14.54 -30.96
CA PRO A 47 10.06 13.09 -30.78
C PRO A 47 10.63 12.37 -32.00
N ALA A 48 11.21 11.19 -31.80
CA ALA A 48 11.78 10.37 -32.88
C ALA A 48 10.71 9.78 -33.80
N SER A 49 9.47 9.64 -33.32
CA SER A 49 8.30 9.24 -34.09
C SER A 49 7.14 10.16 -33.78
N GLY A 50 6.33 10.48 -34.79
CA GLY A 50 5.19 11.39 -34.64
C GLY A 50 5.57 12.86 -34.83
N HIS A 51 4.77 13.75 -34.27
CA HIS A 51 4.97 15.20 -34.36
C HIS A 51 4.47 15.89 -33.08
N VAL A 52 4.88 17.15 -32.87
CA VAL A 52 4.47 17.91 -31.68
C VAL A 52 3.17 18.64 -31.97
N VAL A 53 2.14 18.38 -31.16
CA VAL A 53 0.83 19.04 -31.18
C VAL A 53 0.51 19.49 -29.76
N ASP A 54 0.23 20.77 -29.54
CA ASP A 54 -0.09 21.34 -28.22
C ASP A 54 0.91 20.94 -27.11
N ASP A 55 2.22 21.06 -27.39
CA ASP A 55 3.33 20.67 -26.50
C ASP A 55 3.38 19.19 -26.11
N ALA A 56 2.62 18.32 -26.81
CA ALA A 56 2.65 16.87 -26.66
C ALA A 56 3.21 16.17 -27.90
N ALA A 57 3.87 15.04 -27.70
CA ALA A 57 4.26 14.16 -28.79
C ALA A 57 3.05 13.31 -29.22
N GLU A 58 2.48 13.62 -30.38
CA GLU A 58 1.37 12.89 -30.98
C GLU A 58 1.88 11.81 -31.94
N VAL A 59 1.42 10.59 -31.72
CA VAL A 59 1.71 9.43 -32.57
C VAL A 59 0.41 8.82 -33.05
N THR A 60 0.29 8.64 -34.37
CA THR A 60 -0.84 7.98 -35.02
C THR A 60 -0.41 6.64 -35.62
N ALA A 61 -1.16 5.59 -35.35
CA ALA A 61 -1.01 4.28 -35.98
C ALA A 61 -2.12 4.01 -36.98
N GLY A 62 -1.76 3.33 -38.08
CA GLY A 62 -2.72 2.75 -39.03
C GLY A 62 -3.17 1.35 -38.63
N ALA A 63 -3.89 0.67 -39.53
CA ALA A 63 -4.48 -0.65 -39.27
C ALA A 63 -3.48 -1.72 -38.81
N ALA A 64 -2.23 -1.66 -39.25
CA ALA A 64 -1.19 -2.62 -38.89
C ALA A 64 -0.60 -2.42 -37.48
N GLY A 65 -0.94 -1.31 -36.80
CA GLY A 65 -0.27 -0.92 -35.56
C GLY A 65 1.21 -0.60 -35.77
N GLY A 66 1.98 -0.62 -34.69
CA GLY A 66 3.42 -0.39 -34.72
C GLY A 66 4.05 -0.15 -33.35
N THR A 67 5.37 -0.05 -33.34
CA THR A 67 6.15 0.46 -32.21
C THR A 67 6.77 1.78 -32.65
N PHE A 68 6.49 2.84 -31.88
CA PHE A 68 6.88 4.20 -32.20
C PHE A 68 7.79 4.71 -31.09
N THR A 69 9.09 4.82 -31.39
CA THR A 69 10.05 5.36 -30.43
C THR A 69 9.86 6.86 -30.31
N LEU A 70 9.59 7.34 -29.10
CA LEU A 70 9.45 8.76 -28.80
C LEU A 70 10.80 9.40 -28.56
N VAL A 71 11.65 8.77 -27.74
CA VAL A 71 12.95 9.32 -27.36
C VAL A 71 13.90 8.25 -26.89
N SER A 72 15.18 8.45 -27.17
CA SER A 72 16.28 7.65 -26.66
C SER A 72 17.20 8.50 -25.80
N VAL A 73 17.42 8.07 -24.55
CA VAL A 73 18.22 8.79 -23.56
C VAL A 73 19.53 8.03 -23.37
N GLN A 74 20.65 8.68 -23.66
CA GLN A 74 21.97 8.07 -23.53
C GLN A 74 22.56 8.31 -22.15
N ALA A 75 23.17 7.27 -21.58
CA ALA A 75 23.92 7.27 -20.33
C ALA A 75 23.28 8.08 -19.18
N PRO A 76 21.99 7.84 -18.83
CA PRO A 76 21.36 8.57 -17.74
C PRO A 76 21.97 8.18 -16.37
N SER A 77 22.19 9.18 -15.51
CA SER A 77 22.74 8.98 -14.15
C SER A 77 21.62 8.69 -13.14
N LEU A 78 21.31 7.40 -12.92
CA LEU A 78 20.10 6.94 -12.22
C LEU A 78 20.36 6.23 -10.89
N GLY A 79 21.59 6.27 -10.38
CA GLY A 79 21.96 5.61 -9.14
C GLY A 79 21.88 4.08 -9.23
N THR A 80 21.60 3.41 -8.11
CA THR A 80 21.65 1.93 -7.97
C THR A 80 20.36 1.29 -7.47
N VAL A 81 19.34 2.09 -7.14
CA VAL A 81 18.10 1.63 -6.52
C VAL A 81 17.03 1.40 -7.59
N GLY A 82 16.73 2.43 -8.37
CA GLY A 82 15.74 2.37 -9.44
C GLY A 82 15.42 3.77 -9.97
N TYR A 83 14.46 3.83 -10.88
CA TYR A 83 13.98 5.07 -11.47
C TYR A 83 12.57 4.89 -12.02
N VAL A 84 11.91 6.02 -12.27
CA VAL A 84 10.58 6.07 -12.86
C VAL A 84 10.59 7.09 -14.00
N VAL A 85 10.14 6.67 -15.18
CA VAL A 85 9.70 7.62 -16.22
C VAL A 85 8.22 7.86 -16.00
N ARG A 86 7.82 9.12 -15.86
CA ARG A 86 6.42 9.52 -15.66
C ARG A 86 6.03 10.68 -16.53
N GLY A 87 4.75 10.83 -16.79
CA GLY A 87 4.20 11.91 -17.60
C GLY A 87 2.68 11.87 -17.63
N GLN A 88 2.10 12.59 -18.59
CA GLN A 88 0.69 12.53 -18.93
C GLN A 88 0.52 11.86 -20.29
N VAL A 89 -0.56 11.10 -20.46
CA VAL A 89 -0.95 10.48 -21.74
C VAL A 89 -2.44 10.69 -21.96
N ARG A 90 -2.83 11.01 -23.20
CA ARG A 90 -4.22 10.89 -23.68
C ARG A 90 -4.21 10.01 -24.92
N HIS A 91 -5.36 9.46 -25.27
CA HIS A 91 -5.48 8.64 -26.46
C HIS A 91 -6.88 8.69 -27.04
N HIS A 92 -6.97 8.52 -28.37
CA HIS A 92 -8.19 8.62 -29.14
C HIS A 92 -8.33 7.41 -30.06
N ASP A 93 -9.49 6.75 -29.99
CA ASP A 93 -9.90 5.63 -30.85
C ASP A 93 -8.85 4.51 -30.97
N VAL A 94 -8.12 4.24 -29.88
CA VAL A 94 -7.10 3.20 -29.86
C VAL A 94 -7.73 1.81 -29.90
N ALA A 95 -7.47 1.09 -30.97
CA ALA A 95 -7.89 -0.28 -31.15
C ALA A 95 -6.97 -1.26 -30.41
N GLY A 96 -7.56 -2.14 -29.59
CA GLY A 96 -6.84 -3.14 -28.81
C GLY A 96 -6.18 -2.56 -27.56
N MET A 97 -5.20 -3.27 -27.02
CA MET A 97 -4.43 -2.87 -25.84
C MET A 97 -3.09 -2.28 -26.26
N ALA A 98 -3.05 -0.97 -26.49
CA ALA A 98 -1.80 -0.24 -26.65
C ALA A 98 -1.17 0.06 -25.28
N TYR A 99 0.11 0.39 -25.27
CA TYR A 99 0.84 0.68 -24.03
C TYR A 99 2.05 1.55 -24.30
N LEU A 100 2.48 2.30 -23.29
CA LEU A 100 3.83 2.84 -23.27
C LEU A 100 4.79 1.74 -22.83
N GLU A 101 5.97 1.75 -23.43
CA GLU A 101 7.06 0.83 -23.14
C GLU A 101 8.34 1.62 -22.89
N MET A 102 9.11 1.18 -21.90
CA MET A 102 10.47 1.64 -21.70
C MET A 102 11.41 0.45 -21.75
N TRP A 103 12.41 0.49 -22.64
CA TRP A 103 13.56 -0.41 -22.60
C TRP A 103 14.71 0.21 -21.82
N SER A 104 15.32 -0.61 -20.97
CA SER A 104 16.51 -0.32 -20.19
C SER A 104 17.63 -1.20 -20.72
N VAL A 105 18.60 -0.60 -21.42
CA VAL A 105 19.71 -1.31 -22.05
C VAL A 105 20.98 -1.06 -21.23
N PHE A 106 21.58 -2.13 -20.74
CA PHE A 106 22.77 -2.07 -19.88
C PHE A 106 24.05 -2.22 -20.70
N ALA A 107 25.18 -1.85 -20.09
CA ALA A 107 26.49 -1.86 -20.76
C ALA A 107 26.94 -3.26 -21.20
N ASP A 108 26.46 -4.31 -20.53
CA ASP A 108 26.69 -5.72 -20.89
C ASP A 108 25.80 -6.21 -22.05
N GLY A 109 24.95 -5.33 -22.60
CA GLY A 109 24.01 -5.65 -23.67
C GLY A 109 22.69 -6.26 -23.20
N SER A 110 22.54 -6.55 -21.90
CA SER A 110 21.26 -7.00 -21.35
C SER A 110 20.20 -5.92 -21.50
N ARG A 111 18.96 -6.35 -21.71
CA ARG A 111 17.81 -5.45 -21.88
C ARG A 111 16.61 -5.90 -21.08
N TYR A 112 15.96 -4.94 -20.43
CA TYR A 112 14.78 -5.18 -19.62
C TYR A 112 13.74 -4.10 -19.89
N PHE A 113 12.46 -4.41 -19.71
CA PHE A 113 11.37 -3.49 -20.05
C PHE A 113 10.43 -3.20 -18.89
N SER A 114 9.76 -2.05 -18.98
CA SER A 114 8.58 -1.68 -18.20
C SER A 114 7.46 -1.30 -19.17
N ARG A 115 6.20 -1.69 -18.89
CA ARG A 115 5.05 -1.48 -19.78
C ARG A 115 3.79 -1.09 -19.01
N THR A 116 2.96 -0.23 -19.60
CA THR A 116 1.64 0.12 -19.04
C THR A 116 0.58 -0.90 -19.49
N LEU A 117 0.53 -2.07 -18.86
CA LEU A 117 -0.42 -3.15 -19.19
C LEU A 117 -1.41 -3.49 -18.06
N ALA A 118 -1.49 -2.66 -17.01
CA ALA A 118 -2.44 -2.87 -15.93
C ALA A 118 -3.88 -2.58 -16.38
N GLN A 119 -4.86 -2.97 -15.56
CA GLN A 119 -6.26 -2.64 -15.82
C GLN A 119 -6.62 -1.20 -15.42
N THR A 120 -5.97 -0.67 -14.38
CA THR A 120 -6.25 0.66 -13.81
C THR A 120 -4.97 1.34 -13.30
N GLY A 121 -5.08 2.64 -13.01
CA GLY A 121 -3.98 3.44 -12.45
C GLY A 121 -2.95 3.91 -13.48
N PRO A 122 -1.79 4.42 -13.02
CA PRO A 122 -0.76 5.01 -13.89
C PRO A 122 -0.11 3.99 -14.85
N GLN A 123 -0.25 2.70 -14.59
CA GLN A 123 0.23 1.65 -15.50
C GLN A 123 -0.87 1.05 -16.36
N ALA A 124 -2.08 1.64 -16.38
CA ALA A 124 -3.18 1.10 -17.17
C ALA A 124 -2.87 1.08 -18.67
N ALA A 125 -3.35 0.06 -19.38
CA ALA A 125 -3.28 0.00 -20.84
C ALA A 125 -4.02 1.18 -21.51
N LEU A 126 -3.62 1.50 -22.73
CA LEU A 126 -4.22 2.52 -23.58
C LEU A 126 -5.20 1.81 -24.52
N THR A 127 -6.49 2.07 -24.36
CA THR A 127 -7.54 1.43 -25.15
C THR A 127 -8.76 2.33 -25.28
N GLY A 128 -9.35 2.40 -26.47
CA GLY A 128 -10.42 3.34 -26.79
C GLY A 128 -9.96 4.79 -26.64
N THR A 129 -10.79 5.61 -25.99
CA THR A 129 -10.57 7.05 -25.84
C THR A 129 -10.47 7.43 -24.36
N SER A 130 -9.48 8.26 -24.01
CA SER A 130 -9.26 8.80 -22.67
C SER A 130 -8.71 10.21 -22.77
N ASP A 131 -9.20 11.09 -21.90
CA ASP A 131 -8.54 12.37 -21.60
C ASP A 131 -7.18 12.14 -20.93
N TRP A 132 -6.44 13.24 -20.74
CA TRP A 132 -5.14 13.27 -20.08
C TRP A 132 -5.19 12.57 -18.72
N ARG A 133 -4.32 11.56 -18.58
CA ARG A 133 -4.10 10.86 -17.32
C ARG A 133 -2.62 10.61 -17.09
N ALA A 134 -2.25 10.50 -15.82
CA ALA A 134 -0.89 10.17 -15.43
C ALA A 134 -0.51 8.77 -15.92
N PHE A 135 0.76 8.60 -16.28
CA PHE A 135 1.36 7.28 -16.47
C PHE A 135 2.73 7.14 -15.79
N GLU A 136 3.12 5.89 -15.52
CA GLU A 136 4.43 5.55 -14.95
C GLU A 136 5.04 4.28 -15.57
N LEU A 137 6.35 4.35 -15.82
CA LEU A 137 7.21 3.23 -16.26
C LEU A 137 8.34 3.07 -15.23
N PRO A 138 8.09 2.37 -14.11
CA PRO A 138 9.09 2.13 -13.08
C PRO A 138 10.08 1.04 -13.50
N PHE A 139 11.31 1.15 -13.02
CA PHE A 139 12.35 0.14 -13.12
C PHE A 139 13.17 0.06 -11.82
N TYR A 140 13.35 -1.15 -11.30
CA TYR A 140 14.17 -1.40 -10.11
C TYR A 140 15.50 -2.01 -10.52
N LEU A 141 16.60 -1.35 -10.15
CA LEU A 141 17.96 -1.78 -10.50
C LEU A 141 18.42 -2.94 -9.60
N ASN A 142 17.85 -3.09 -8.40
CA ASN A 142 18.20 -4.14 -7.43
C ASN A 142 19.73 -4.21 -7.17
N GLY A 143 20.40 -3.06 -7.13
CA GLY A 143 21.86 -2.97 -6.96
C GLY A 143 22.66 -2.97 -8.26
N SER A 144 22.04 -3.15 -9.42
CA SER A 144 22.68 -3.02 -10.73
C SER A 144 23.10 -1.57 -11.00
N ALA A 145 24.11 -1.39 -11.85
CA ALA A 145 24.51 -0.08 -12.35
C ALA A 145 23.40 0.57 -13.19
N SER A 146 23.47 1.89 -13.40
CA SER A 146 22.54 2.58 -14.31
C SER A 146 22.62 2.04 -15.75
N PRO A 147 21.50 2.01 -16.49
CA PRO A 147 21.49 1.57 -17.89
C PRO A 147 22.33 2.51 -18.75
N ALA A 148 22.96 1.96 -19.79
CA ALA A 148 23.68 2.72 -20.80
C ALA A 148 22.73 3.51 -21.72
N ARG A 149 21.48 3.03 -21.88
CA ARG A 149 20.48 3.69 -22.71
C ARG A 149 19.06 3.38 -22.24
N LEU A 150 18.19 4.38 -22.29
CA LEU A 150 16.74 4.19 -22.20
C LEU A 150 16.09 4.47 -23.56
N GLU A 151 15.08 3.67 -23.92
CA GLU A 151 14.25 3.91 -25.09
C GLU A 151 12.79 3.91 -24.65
N ILE A 152 12.08 5.02 -24.88
CA ILE A 152 10.66 5.16 -24.54
C ILE A 152 9.87 5.06 -25.83
N ASN A 153 8.90 4.15 -25.87
CA ASN A 153 8.08 3.83 -27.02
C ASN A 153 6.58 3.93 -26.69
N VAL A 154 5.79 4.17 -27.72
CA VAL A 154 4.36 3.84 -27.75
C VAL A 154 4.18 2.62 -28.62
N VAL A 155 3.51 1.59 -28.11
CA VAL A 155 3.21 0.37 -28.85
C VAL A 155 1.71 0.28 -29.05
N MET A 156 1.26 0.29 -30.30
CA MET A 156 -0.14 0.16 -30.68
C MET A 156 -0.34 -1.11 -31.53
N PRO A 157 -1.25 -2.03 -31.16
CA PRO A 157 -1.51 -3.23 -31.95
C PRO A 157 -2.43 -2.99 -33.16
N GLY A 158 -3.04 -1.81 -33.25
CA GLY A 158 -3.96 -1.42 -34.31
C GLY A 158 -4.03 0.10 -34.47
N PRO A 159 -5.06 0.62 -35.16
CA PRO A 159 -5.18 2.05 -35.40
C PRO A 159 -5.50 2.82 -34.12
N GLY A 160 -5.13 4.11 -34.11
CA GLY A 160 -5.43 5.03 -33.01
C GLY A 160 -4.41 6.16 -32.93
N THR A 161 -4.71 7.12 -32.07
CA THR A 161 -3.81 8.24 -31.76
C THR A 161 -3.48 8.24 -30.27
N VAL A 162 -2.20 8.45 -29.94
CA VAL A 162 -1.72 8.60 -28.57
C VAL A 162 -0.90 9.88 -28.49
N ASP A 163 -1.27 10.75 -27.56
CA ASP A 163 -0.48 11.92 -27.23
C ASP A 163 0.23 11.71 -25.90
N VAL A 164 1.51 12.02 -25.88
CA VAL A 164 2.35 11.92 -24.69
C VAL A 164 2.82 13.31 -24.33
N GLY A 165 2.39 13.79 -23.16
CA GLY A 165 2.85 15.06 -22.61
C GLY A 165 4.31 14.98 -22.15
N ARG A 166 4.79 16.04 -21.50
CA ARG A 166 6.16 16.11 -20.96
C ARG A 166 6.55 14.85 -20.18
N LEU A 167 7.75 14.34 -20.45
CA LEU A 167 8.32 13.23 -19.68
C LEU A 167 9.21 13.76 -18.57
N THR A 168 9.15 13.11 -17.42
CA THR A 168 10.05 13.33 -16.31
C THR A 168 10.70 12.02 -15.94
N LEU A 169 12.04 12.00 -15.92
CA LEU A 169 12.82 10.88 -15.41
C LEU A 169 13.25 11.20 -13.98
N VAL A 170 12.86 10.34 -13.06
CA VAL A 170 13.04 10.56 -11.62
C VAL A 170 13.83 9.39 -11.04
N ARG A 171 14.85 9.69 -10.22
CA ARG A 171 15.55 8.66 -9.44
C ARG A 171 14.65 8.13 -8.35
N LEU A 172 14.67 6.83 -8.17
CA LEU A 172 14.19 6.22 -6.95
C LEU A 172 15.33 6.28 -5.95
N ASP A 173 15.36 7.27 -5.07
CA ASP A 173 16.36 7.30 -4.01
C ASP A 173 16.09 6.16 -3.00
N GLY A 174 17.17 5.71 -2.34
CA GLY A 174 17.21 4.52 -1.51
C GLY A 174 16.03 4.32 -0.58
N PHE A 175 15.75 3.06 -0.28
CA PHE A 175 14.61 2.54 0.46
C PHE A 175 14.25 3.34 1.74
N THR A 176 13.57 4.47 1.62
CA THR A 176 12.22 4.57 2.18
C THR A 176 11.32 3.88 1.17
N GLY A 177 11.49 2.58 1.00
CA GLY A 177 10.58 1.77 0.21
C GLY A 177 9.26 1.85 0.94
N GLY A 178 8.48 2.85 0.60
CA GLY A 178 7.06 2.84 0.86
C GLY A 178 6.60 1.52 0.28
N LEU A 179 6.28 0.59 1.18
CA LEU A 179 5.48 -0.56 0.85
C LEU A 179 4.37 -0.05 -0.08
N ARG A 180 4.13 -0.70 -1.21
CA ARG A 180 3.03 -0.29 -2.09
C ARG A 180 1.75 -0.26 -1.24
N PRO A 181 0.77 0.64 -1.47
CA PRO A 181 -0.43 0.70 -0.63
C PRO A 181 -1.11 -0.66 -0.39
N ASP A 182 -1.11 -1.54 -1.39
CA ASP A 182 -1.54 -2.94 -1.32
C ASP A 182 -0.65 -3.80 -0.40
N GLN A 183 0.66 -3.63 -0.46
CA GLN A 183 1.63 -4.32 0.41
C GLN A 183 1.60 -3.81 1.86
N ILE A 184 1.36 -2.51 2.09
CA ILE A 184 1.17 -1.92 3.42
C ILE A 184 0.00 -2.61 4.11
N VAL A 185 -1.14 -2.68 3.41
CA VAL A 185 -2.36 -3.29 3.95
C VAL A 185 -2.14 -4.78 4.22
N GLY A 186 -1.45 -5.49 3.32
CA GLY A 186 -1.11 -6.90 3.51
C GLY A 186 -0.20 -7.16 4.72
N ILE A 187 0.91 -6.43 4.85
CA ILE A 187 1.87 -6.60 5.94
C ILE A 187 1.29 -6.16 7.27
N LEU A 188 0.60 -5.01 7.32
CA LEU A 188 -0.08 -4.56 8.54
C LEU A 188 -1.16 -5.55 8.96
N GLY A 189 -1.93 -6.07 8.00
CA GLY A 189 -2.90 -7.14 8.25
C GLY A 189 -2.25 -8.41 8.83
N ALA A 190 -1.12 -8.83 8.28
CA ALA A 190 -0.39 -10.01 8.75
C ALA A 190 0.19 -9.81 10.16
N VAL A 191 0.78 -8.66 10.46
CA VAL A 191 1.34 -8.33 11.79
C VAL A 191 0.23 -8.25 12.83
N VAL A 192 -0.85 -7.52 12.53
CA VAL A 192 -2.00 -7.37 13.43
C VAL A 192 -2.67 -8.73 13.65
N GLY A 193 -2.93 -9.50 12.59
CA GLY A 193 -3.54 -10.82 12.66
C GLY A 193 -2.70 -11.81 13.47
N SER A 194 -1.39 -11.86 13.23
CA SER A 194 -0.48 -12.74 13.98
C SER A 194 -0.42 -12.37 15.47
N THR A 195 -0.39 -11.07 15.77
CA THR A 195 -0.39 -10.58 17.17
C THR A 195 -1.68 -10.97 17.89
N ILE A 196 -2.84 -10.78 17.25
CA ILE A 196 -4.14 -11.19 17.79
C ILE A 196 -4.18 -12.71 17.99
N GLY A 197 -3.68 -13.49 17.02
CA GLY A 197 -3.62 -14.94 17.09
C GLY A 197 -2.77 -15.44 18.24
N ILE A 198 -1.57 -14.89 18.43
CA ILE A 198 -0.65 -15.25 19.52
C ILE A 198 -1.28 -14.89 20.88
N LEU A 199 -1.88 -13.69 21.01
CA LEU A 199 -2.56 -13.28 22.24
C LEU A 199 -3.77 -14.17 22.55
N GLY A 200 -4.56 -14.50 21.53
CA GLY A 200 -5.70 -15.43 21.66
C GLY A 200 -5.26 -16.82 22.11
N GLY A 201 -4.18 -17.35 21.54
CA GLY A 201 -3.58 -18.62 21.92
C GLY A 201 -3.06 -18.60 23.36
N LEU A 202 -2.35 -17.55 23.76
CA LEU A 202 -1.84 -17.39 25.13
C LEU A 202 -2.98 -17.30 26.16
N ILE A 203 -4.02 -16.52 25.85
CA ILE A 203 -5.22 -16.41 26.69
C ILE A 203 -5.91 -17.77 26.81
N GLY A 204 -6.10 -18.48 25.69
CA GLY A 204 -6.68 -19.83 25.69
C GLY A 204 -5.88 -20.82 26.53
N TRP A 205 -4.55 -20.77 26.45
CA TRP A 205 -3.66 -21.59 27.27
C TRP A 205 -3.75 -21.25 28.77
N LEU A 206 -3.83 -19.97 29.13
CA LEU A 206 -4.01 -19.53 30.52
C LEU A 206 -5.37 -19.97 31.10
N VAL A 207 -6.43 -19.93 30.29
CA VAL A 207 -7.76 -20.45 30.65
C VAL A 207 -7.68 -21.96 30.90
N ALA A 208 -7.04 -22.72 30.00
CA ALA A 208 -6.86 -24.16 30.17
C ALA A 208 -6.08 -24.51 31.44
N ARG A 209 -5.06 -23.71 31.78
CA ARG A 209 -4.24 -23.89 32.99
C ARG A 209 -4.91 -23.37 34.27
N ARG A 210 -6.11 -22.78 34.17
CA ARG A 210 -6.92 -22.25 35.29
C ARG A 210 -6.17 -21.24 36.17
N ARG A 211 -5.20 -20.51 35.61
CA ARG A 211 -4.41 -19.50 36.32
C ARG A 211 -4.84 -18.08 35.91
N ALA A 212 -4.53 -17.10 36.78
CA ALA A 212 -4.63 -15.67 36.51
C ALA A 212 -6.01 -15.16 36.04
N ARG A 213 -7.10 -15.63 36.67
CA ARG A 213 -8.50 -15.29 36.36
C ARG A 213 -8.75 -13.79 36.13
N THR A 214 -8.33 -12.94 37.06
CA THR A 214 -8.58 -11.49 37.00
C THR A 214 -7.85 -10.85 35.83
N PHE A 215 -6.62 -11.28 35.56
CA PHE A 215 -5.83 -10.80 34.42
C PHE A 215 -6.45 -11.23 33.09
N VAL A 216 -6.82 -12.51 32.96
CA VAL A 216 -7.40 -13.07 31.73
C VAL A 216 -8.74 -12.42 31.39
N ILE A 217 -9.66 -12.34 32.36
CA ILE A 217 -10.98 -11.72 32.13
C ILE A 217 -10.82 -10.21 31.85
N GLY A 218 -9.91 -9.53 32.56
CA GLY A 218 -9.57 -8.14 32.31
C GLY A 218 -9.05 -7.91 30.90
N ALA A 219 -8.03 -8.68 30.48
CA ALA A 219 -7.42 -8.59 29.16
C ALA A 219 -8.43 -8.84 28.03
N MET A 220 -9.25 -9.89 28.13
CA MET A 220 -10.28 -10.18 27.12
C MET A 220 -11.31 -9.04 27.01
N THR A 221 -11.68 -8.41 28.13
CA THR A 221 -12.62 -7.27 28.15
C THR A 221 -11.99 -6.03 27.51
N VAL A 222 -10.73 -5.74 27.83
CA VAL A 222 -9.99 -4.60 27.25
C VAL A 222 -9.78 -4.79 25.75
N ILE A 223 -9.37 -5.98 25.30
CA ILE A 223 -9.20 -6.29 23.87
C ILE A 223 -10.53 -6.17 23.12
N SER A 224 -11.63 -6.65 23.71
CA SER A 224 -12.97 -6.50 23.12
C SER A 224 -13.37 -5.04 22.98
N ALA A 225 -13.11 -4.21 24.01
CA ALA A 225 -13.42 -2.78 23.97
C ALA A 225 -12.56 -2.04 22.94
N LEU A 226 -11.27 -2.38 22.82
CA LEU A 226 -10.39 -1.84 21.78
C LEU A 226 -10.90 -2.20 20.38
N GLY A 227 -11.43 -3.42 20.18
CA GLY A 227 -12.06 -3.83 18.93
C GLY A 227 -13.22 -2.92 18.53
N VAL A 228 -14.09 -2.57 19.48
CA VAL A 228 -15.21 -1.64 19.24
C VAL A 228 -14.72 -0.24 18.86
N VAL A 229 -13.65 0.25 19.49
CA VAL A 229 -13.04 1.54 19.15
C VAL A 229 -12.47 1.53 17.73
N LEU A 230 -11.81 0.44 17.33
CA LEU A 230 -11.28 0.28 15.97
C LEU A 230 -12.38 0.27 14.90
N ILE A 231 -13.50 -0.40 15.18
CA ILE A 231 -14.67 -0.37 14.29
C ILE A 231 -15.20 1.08 14.15
N GLY A 232 -15.33 1.80 15.27
CA GLY A 232 -15.74 3.21 15.26
C GLY A 232 -14.80 4.08 14.43
N GLY A 233 -13.48 3.91 14.60
CA GLY A 233 -12.46 4.57 13.78
C GLY A 233 -12.57 4.24 12.29
N GLY A 234 -12.86 2.98 11.95
CA GLY A 234 -13.09 2.53 10.58
C GLY A 234 -14.33 3.17 9.93
N ILE A 235 -15.42 3.32 10.69
CA ILE A 235 -16.64 4.01 10.23
C ILE A 235 -16.35 5.49 9.96
N VAL A 236 -15.63 6.16 10.87
CA VAL A 236 -15.22 7.56 10.68
C VAL A 236 -14.32 7.69 9.44
N ALA A 237 -13.39 6.77 9.23
CA ALA A 237 -12.53 6.74 8.05
C ALA A 237 -13.34 6.57 6.75
N ALA A 238 -14.36 5.71 6.75
CA ALA A 238 -15.24 5.52 5.60
C ALA A 238 -16.04 6.79 5.27
N ILE A 239 -16.56 7.47 6.28
CA ILE A 239 -17.29 8.75 6.10
C ILE A 239 -16.35 9.85 5.57
N ALA A 240 -15.09 9.84 6.01
CA ALA A 240 -14.07 10.77 5.54
C ALA A 240 -13.52 10.46 4.13
N GLY A 241 -14.11 9.49 3.41
CA GLY A 241 -13.71 9.14 2.04
C GLY A 241 -12.35 8.45 1.94
N GLN A 242 -11.87 7.82 3.03
CA GLN A 242 -10.58 7.12 3.01
C GLN A 242 -10.62 5.88 2.12
N PRO A 243 -9.48 5.48 1.52
CA PRO A 243 -9.39 4.30 0.67
C PRO A 243 -9.88 3.02 1.39
N TRP A 244 -10.52 2.11 0.63
CA TRP A 244 -11.10 0.89 1.19
C TRP A 244 -10.12 0.04 2.00
N GLY A 245 -8.84 0.01 1.61
CA GLY A 245 -7.78 -0.69 2.36
C GLY A 245 -7.62 -0.17 3.80
N VAL A 246 -7.72 1.13 4.02
CA VAL A 246 -7.60 1.76 5.35
C VAL A 246 -8.81 1.43 6.20
N VAL A 247 -10.01 1.50 5.60
CA VAL A 247 -11.27 1.13 6.28
C VAL A 247 -11.25 -0.35 6.68
N ALA A 248 -10.90 -1.24 5.75
CA ALA A 248 -10.81 -2.68 5.99
C ALA A 248 -9.77 -3.03 7.06
N LEU A 249 -8.62 -2.35 7.06
CA LEU A 249 -7.56 -2.55 8.05
C LEU A 249 -8.01 -2.20 9.48
N LEU A 250 -8.97 -1.30 9.65
CA LEU A 250 -9.52 -0.96 10.97
C LEU A 250 -10.72 -1.84 11.34
N VAL A 251 -11.66 -2.02 10.42
CA VAL A 251 -12.93 -2.70 10.71
C VAL A 251 -12.75 -4.21 10.89
N ILE A 252 -11.94 -4.87 10.05
CA ILE A 252 -11.78 -6.33 10.10
C ILE A 252 -11.16 -6.81 11.42
N PRO A 253 -9.95 -6.35 11.82
CA PRO A 253 -9.38 -6.77 13.10
C PRO A 253 -10.22 -6.25 14.28
N GLY A 254 -10.83 -5.07 14.17
CA GLY A 254 -11.77 -4.56 15.18
C GLY A 254 -12.95 -5.51 15.40
N ALA A 255 -13.57 -5.99 14.32
CA ALA A 255 -14.65 -6.97 14.36
C ALA A 255 -14.20 -8.30 14.97
N VAL A 256 -13.04 -8.82 14.58
CA VAL A 256 -12.48 -10.06 15.16
C VAL A 256 -12.26 -9.88 16.67
N MET A 257 -11.61 -8.81 17.10
CA MET A 257 -11.35 -8.55 18.52
C MET A 257 -12.65 -8.39 19.32
N ALA A 258 -13.60 -7.61 18.81
CA ALA A 258 -14.86 -7.32 19.50
C ALA A 258 -15.76 -8.55 19.62
N THR A 259 -15.79 -9.41 18.60
CA THR A 259 -16.70 -10.57 18.57
C THR A 259 -16.09 -11.80 19.23
N VAL A 260 -14.86 -12.19 18.88
CA VAL A 260 -14.24 -13.45 19.31
C VAL A 260 -13.96 -13.45 20.82
N PHE A 261 -13.36 -12.39 21.36
CA PHE A 261 -13.05 -12.31 22.79
C PHE A 261 -14.30 -12.10 23.65
N ARG A 262 -15.31 -11.40 23.12
CA ARG A 262 -16.59 -11.21 23.80
C ARG A 262 -17.41 -12.49 23.85
N ALA A 263 -17.45 -13.27 22.77
CA ALA A 263 -18.16 -14.54 22.68
C ALA A 263 -17.50 -15.65 23.53
N SER A 264 -16.18 -15.59 23.71
CA SER A 264 -15.44 -16.56 24.55
C SER A 264 -15.45 -16.20 26.05
N LEU A 265 -15.85 -14.99 26.43
CA LEU A 265 -15.91 -14.53 27.83
C LEU A 265 -16.78 -15.41 28.76
N PRO A 266 -17.99 -15.84 28.37
CA PRO A 266 -18.83 -16.72 29.18
C PRO A 266 -18.18 -18.08 29.42
N ALA A 267 -17.54 -18.66 28.39
CA ALA A 267 -16.85 -19.95 28.48
C ALA A 267 -15.65 -19.87 29.45
N ALA A 268 -14.85 -18.80 29.35
CA ALA A 268 -13.74 -18.57 30.27
C ALA A 268 -14.23 -18.42 31.72
N ARG A 269 -15.30 -17.64 31.95
CA ARG A 269 -15.90 -17.47 33.30
C ARG A 269 -16.38 -18.80 33.90
N ARG A 270 -17.03 -19.65 33.11
CA ARG A 270 -17.48 -20.99 33.54
C ARG A 270 -16.30 -21.88 33.93
N ALA A 271 -15.24 -21.92 33.10
CA ALA A 271 -14.05 -22.72 33.36
C ALA A 271 -13.36 -22.36 34.69
N TYR A 272 -13.29 -21.07 35.02
CA TYR A 272 -12.75 -20.61 36.31
C TYR A 272 -13.70 -20.90 37.49
N ALA A 273 -15.02 -20.72 37.32
CA ALA A 273 -16.00 -21.02 38.37
C ALA A 273 -16.00 -22.50 38.78
N GLU A 274 -15.89 -23.41 37.81
CA GLU A 274 -15.76 -24.85 38.09
C GLU A 274 -14.46 -25.23 38.81
N ALA A 275 -13.39 -24.46 38.59
CA ALA A 275 -12.11 -24.66 39.29
C ALA A 275 -12.25 -24.28 40.77
N GLU A 276 -12.96 -23.18 41.03
CA GLU A 276 -13.20 -22.65 42.37
C GLU A 276 -14.12 -23.57 43.19
N LEU A 277 -15.21 -24.07 42.58
CA LEU A 277 -16.10 -25.06 43.19
C LEU A 277 -15.41 -26.38 43.52
N ARG A 278 -14.51 -26.87 42.66
CA ARG A 278 -13.71 -28.07 42.94
C ARG A 278 -12.74 -27.87 44.10
N ARG A 279 -12.14 -26.68 44.20
CA ARG A 279 -11.26 -26.34 45.32
C ARG A 279 -12.03 -26.29 46.63
N MET A 280 -13.24 -25.73 46.64
CA MET A 280 -14.13 -25.73 47.81
C MET A 280 -14.48 -27.16 48.24
N ARG A 281 -14.92 -28.02 47.32
CA ARG A 281 -15.25 -29.43 47.62
C ARG A 281 -14.06 -30.24 48.15
N ALA A 282 -12.84 -29.96 47.70
CA ALA A 282 -11.63 -30.60 48.21
C ALA A 282 -11.23 -30.15 49.62
N MET A 283 -11.68 -28.96 50.05
CA MET A 283 -11.46 -28.46 51.42
C MET A 283 -12.55 -28.94 52.40
N ASP A 284 -13.71 -29.38 51.89
CA ASP A 284 -14.85 -29.89 52.67
C ASP A 284 -14.82 -31.42 52.88
N THR A 285 -13.73 -32.10 52.51
CA THR A 285 -13.57 -33.54 52.76
C THR A 285 -12.85 -33.72 54.12
N PRO A 286 -13.47 -34.32 55.15
CA PRO A 286 -12.95 -34.41 56.51
C PRO A 286 -11.72 -35.32 56.64
#